data_AF-A0A317CVE4-F1
#
_entry.id   AF-A0A317CVE4-F1
#
_cell.length_a   1.000
_cell.length_b   1.000
_cell.length_c   1.000
_cell.angle_alpha   90.00
_cell.angle_beta   90.00
_cell.angle_gamma   90.00
#
_symmetry.space_group_name_H-M   'P 1'
#
loop_
_entity.id
_entity.type
_entity.pdbx_description
1 polymer ?
#
loop_
_entity_poly.entity_id
_entity_poly.type
_entity_poly.pdbx_seq_one_letter_code
_entity_poly.pdbx_strand_id
1 'polypeptide(L)'
;MGSYRIGWTAGSRVRPAAGRPLTRIATAGLAAHVFFELGAGVGMPAASVLGPAPAAGLWALTTGTLLRTAGTRPASSDGVFAVSNGVGLAAVIAHLRGWPRRRTRLGLPWLRECEGLGPELMRYYNPILYVSGAAALGALLRENRSAPRYVPLLTLGLVPLLIVTQHAEHWRLREMSHRRPGWWNRRLRRLD
;
A
#
# COMPACT_ATOMS: atom_id res chain seq x y z
N MET A 1 -28.04 35.06 52.24
CA MET A 1 -28.32 33.90 51.37
C MET A 1 -27.69 34.16 50.00
N GLY A 2 -26.47 33.68 49.77
CA GLY A 2 -25.76 33.85 48.50
C GLY A 2 -26.07 32.72 47.54
N SER A 3 -26.65 33.03 46.38
CA SER A 3 -26.91 32.05 45.32
C SER A 3 -25.62 31.74 44.56
N TYR A 4 -25.13 30.50 44.69
CA TYR A 4 -24.10 29.95 43.83
C TYR A 4 -24.70 29.61 42.46
N ARG A 5 -24.30 30.34 41.41
CA ARG A 5 -24.52 29.93 40.02
C ARG A 5 -23.36 29.04 39.59
N ILE A 6 -23.62 27.73 39.53
CA ILE A 6 -22.72 26.75 38.93
C ILE A 6 -22.73 26.99 37.41
N GLY A 7 -21.63 27.52 36.90
CA GLY A 7 -21.39 27.68 35.47
C GLY A 7 -21.20 26.30 34.83
N TRP A 8 -22.09 25.95 33.91
CA TRP A 8 -21.93 24.81 33.03
C TRP A 8 -20.71 25.03 32.15
N THR A 9 -19.64 24.28 32.39
CA THR A 9 -18.53 24.19 31.46
C THR A 9 -19.04 23.55 30.18
N ALA A 10 -18.98 24.32 29.09
CA ALA A 10 -19.26 23.84 27.75
C ALA A 10 -18.32 22.66 27.45
N GLY A 11 -18.84 21.44 27.59
CA GLY A 11 -18.17 20.24 27.14
C GLY A 11 -17.83 20.42 25.67
N SER A 12 -16.54 20.53 25.38
CA SER A 12 -16.02 20.43 24.02
C SER A 12 -16.50 19.08 23.48
N ARG A 13 -17.51 19.11 22.61
CA ARG A 13 -17.91 17.92 21.87
C ARG A 13 -16.70 17.52 21.03
N VAL A 14 -15.91 16.58 21.52
CA VAL A 14 -14.92 15.87 20.71
C VAL A 14 -15.74 15.26 19.58
N ARG A 15 -15.66 15.89 18.40
CA ARG A 15 -16.28 15.32 17.21
C ARG A 15 -15.75 13.89 17.10
N PRO A 16 -16.62 12.87 17.01
CA PRO A 16 -16.14 11.51 16.77
C PRO A 16 -15.20 11.57 15.57
N ALA A 17 -14.01 10.98 15.70
CA ALA A 17 -13.05 10.96 14.63
C ALA A 17 -13.76 10.40 13.40
N ALA A 18 -13.93 11.22 12.36
CA ALA A 18 -14.50 10.75 11.11
C ALA A 18 -13.60 9.61 10.62
N GLY A 19 -14.17 8.41 10.51
CA GLY A 19 -13.42 7.26 10.04
C GLY A 19 -12.78 7.56 8.69
N ARG A 20 -11.67 6.89 8.37
CA ARG A 20 -10.93 7.06 7.11
C ARG A 20 -11.19 5.88 6.16
N PRO A 21 -12.39 5.76 5.55
CA PRO A 21 -12.75 4.61 4.72
C PRO A 21 -11.82 4.41 3.51
N LEU A 22 -11.38 5.47 2.84
CA LEU A 22 -10.48 5.39 1.70
C LEU A 22 -9.09 4.92 2.15
N THR A 23 -8.58 5.40 3.28
CA THR A 23 -7.33 4.89 3.88
C THR A 23 -7.45 3.40 4.21
N ARG A 24 -8.61 2.93 4.69
CA ARG A 24 -8.85 1.50 4.94
C ARG A 24 -8.86 0.69 3.65
N ILE A 25 -9.52 1.18 2.59
CA ILE A 25 -9.53 0.53 1.28
C ILE A 25 -8.10 0.49 0.70
N ALA A 26 -7.36 1.61 0.77
CA ALA A 26 -5.98 1.69 0.32
C ALA A 26 -5.07 0.69 1.06
N THR A 27 -5.20 0.60 2.39
CA THR A 27 -4.44 -0.34 3.22
C THR A 27 -4.80 -1.80 2.91
N ALA A 28 -6.09 -2.10 2.76
CA ALA A 28 -6.55 -3.44 2.36
C ALA A 28 -6.05 -3.81 0.96
N GLY A 29 -6.08 -2.86 0.03
CA GLY A 29 -5.57 -3.04 -1.34
C GLY A 29 -4.05 -3.25 -1.37
N LEU A 30 -3.29 -2.54 -0.53
CA LEU A 30 -1.85 -2.74 -0.37
C LEU A 30 -1.54 -4.14 0.17
N ALA A 31 -2.25 -4.57 1.21
CA ALA A 31 -2.14 -5.93 1.72
C ALA A 31 -2.50 -6.95 0.63
N ALA A 32 -3.61 -6.76 -0.08
CA ALA A 32 -4.02 -7.66 -1.15
C ALA A 32 -2.96 -7.76 -2.26
N HIS A 33 -2.35 -6.65 -2.67
CA HIS A 33 -1.27 -6.64 -3.65
C HIS A 33 -0.08 -7.50 -3.21
N VAL A 34 0.43 -7.26 -2.00
CA VAL A 34 1.60 -7.96 -1.46
C VAL A 34 1.34 -9.45 -1.20
N PHE A 35 0.17 -9.79 -0.65
CA PHE A 35 -0.18 -11.19 -0.38
C PHE A 35 -0.62 -11.95 -1.64
N PHE A 36 -1.12 -11.27 -2.66
CA PHE A 36 -1.39 -11.87 -3.96
C PHE A 36 -0.11 -12.38 -4.62
N GLU A 37 0.96 -11.59 -4.58
CA GLU A 37 2.29 -11.98 -5.07
C GLU A 37 2.86 -13.19 -4.32
N LEU A 38 2.78 -13.15 -2.99
CA LEU A 38 3.22 -14.27 -2.17
C LEU A 38 2.45 -15.54 -2.50
N GLY A 39 1.12 -15.45 -2.58
CA GLY A 39 0.25 -16.57 -2.93
C GLY A 39 0.47 -17.10 -4.36
N ALA A 40 0.80 -16.21 -5.30
CA ALA A 40 1.16 -16.59 -6.68
C ALA A 40 2.54 -17.25 -6.77
N GLY A 41 3.34 -17.20 -5.70
CA GLY A 41 4.65 -17.82 -5.62
C GLY A 41 5.76 -17.02 -6.31
N VAL A 42 5.65 -15.69 -6.32
CA VAL A 42 6.71 -14.78 -6.81
C VAL A 42 7.49 -14.08 -5.69
N GLY A 43 7.02 -14.23 -4.45
CA GLY A 43 7.63 -13.64 -3.26
C GLY A 43 6.84 -12.43 -2.78
N MET A 44 7.50 -11.57 -2.02
CA MET A 44 6.93 -10.32 -1.53
C MET A 44 8.07 -9.38 -1.14
N PRO A 45 7.82 -8.06 -1.03
CA PRO A 45 8.85 -7.12 -0.61
C PRO A 45 9.49 -7.52 0.73
N ALA A 46 10.83 -7.45 0.77
CA ALA A 46 11.71 -7.81 1.87
C ALA A 46 11.86 -9.32 2.15
N ALA A 47 11.19 -10.20 1.40
CA ALA A 47 11.37 -11.64 1.55
C ALA A 47 12.77 -12.12 1.15
N SER A 48 13.47 -11.38 0.26
CA SER A 48 14.83 -11.74 -0.13
C SER A 48 15.85 -11.58 1.01
N VAL A 49 15.57 -10.67 1.95
CA VAL A 49 16.45 -10.32 3.06
C VAL A 49 16.02 -10.99 4.37
N LEU A 50 14.74 -10.88 4.71
CA LEU A 50 14.20 -11.40 5.98
C LEU A 50 13.83 -12.88 5.88
N GLY A 51 13.55 -13.36 4.68
CA GLY A 51 12.83 -14.61 4.44
C GLY A 51 11.30 -14.40 4.39
N PRO A 52 10.55 -15.35 3.81
CA PRO A 52 9.14 -15.17 3.48
C PRO A 52 8.23 -15.04 4.72
N ALA A 53 8.47 -15.84 5.76
CA ALA A 53 7.63 -15.84 6.96
C ALA A 53 7.73 -14.53 7.77
N PRO A 54 8.92 -14.03 8.15
CA PRO A 54 9.01 -12.76 8.88
C PRO A 54 8.58 -11.56 8.02
N ALA A 55 8.84 -11.56 6.71
CA ALA A 55 8.32 -10.53 5.81
C ALA A 55 6.77 -10.52 5.80
N ALA A 56 6.14 -11.69 5.68
CA ALA A 56 4.68 -11.81 5.73
C ALA A 56 4.12 -11.34 7.07
N GLY A 57 4.77 -11.70 8.19
CA GLY A 57 4.40 -11.24 9.52
C GLY A 57 4.46 -9.72 9.66
N LEU A 58 5.54 -9.10 9.19
CA LEU A 58 5.71 -7.64 9.20
C LEU A 58 4.61 -6.95 8.40
N TRP A 59 4.32 -7.43 7.18
CA TRP A 59 3.26 -6.88 6.35
C TRP A 59 1.89 -7.02 7.01
N ALA A 60 1.54 -8.22 7.50
CA ALA A 60 0.27 -8.47 8.18
C ALA A 60 0.07 -7.59 9.41
N LEU A 61 1.10 -7.46 10.26
CA LEU A 61 1.06 -6.62 11.46
C LEU A 61 0.89 -5.14 11.10
N THR A 62 1.64 -4.66 10.10
CA THR A 62 1.61 -3.25 9.69
C THR A 62 0.26 -2.91 9.07
N THR A 63 -0.23 -3.70 8.12
CA THR A 63 -1.52 -3.44 7.46
C THR A 63 -2.70 -3.65 8.40
N GLY A 64 -2.64 -4.66 9.28
CA GLY A 64 -3.66 -4.88 10.31
C GLY A 64 -3.76 -3.71 11.30
N THR A 65 -2.62 -3.17 11.71
CA THR A 65 -2.55 -1.99 12.59
C THR A 65 -3.10 -0.75 11.90
N LEU A 66 -2.71 -0.50 10.65
CA LEU A 66 -3.23 0.63 9.87
C LEU A 66 -4.74 0.53 9.64
N LEU A 67 -5.25 -0.65 9.27
CA LEU A 67 -6.68 -0.89 9.08
C LEU A 67 -7.48 -0.60 10.35
N ARG A 68 -7.00 -1.08 11.50
CA ARG A 68 -7.65 -0.84 12.81
C ARG A 68 -7.61 0.63 13.18
N THR A 69 -6.44 1.25 13.10
CA THR A 69 -6.22 2.63 13.58
C THR A 69 -6.85 3.69 12.69
N ALA A 70 -7.01 3.43 11.38
CA ALA A 70 -7.71 4.32 10.46
C ALA A 70 -9.18 4.56 10.83
N GLY A 71 -9.80 3.64 11.58
CA GLY A 71 -11.17 3.76 12.08
C GLY A 71 -11.30 4.42 13.46
N THR A 72 -10.19 4.59 14.21
CA THR A 72 -10.26 4.97 15.63
C THR A 72 -9.42 6.18 16.01
N ARG A 73 -8.36 6.51 15.23
CA ARG A 73 -7.43 7.59 15.59
C ARG A 73 -7.93 8.99 15.21
N PRO A 74 -7.61 10.02 16.02
CA PRO A 74 -8.01 11.41 15.76
C PRO A 74 -7.27 12.03 14.56
N ALA A 75 -7.69 13.23 14.14
CA ALA A 75 -7.13 13.97 13.00
C ALA A 75 -5.64 14.32 13.16
N SER A 76 -5.12 14.40 14.39
CA SER A 76 -3.68 14.59 14.65
C SER A 76 -2.81 13.44 14.11
N SER A 77 -3.40 12.28 13.83
CA SER A 77 -2.73 11.14 13.19
C SER A 77 -2.71 11.20 11.66
N ASP A 78 -3.29 12.23 11.04
CA ASP A 78 -3.37 12.34 9.57
C ASP A 78 -2.01 12.26 8.88
N GLY A 79 -0.94 12.73 9.52
CA GLY A 79 0.42 12.62 8.97
C GLY A 79 0.85 11.17 8.71
N VAL A 80 0.57 10.26 9.64
CA VAL A 80 0.91 8.83 9.49
C VAL A 80 0.15 8.20 8.34
N PHE A 81 -1.15 8.51 8.23
CA PHE A 81 -1.99 7.99 7.15
C PHE A 81 -1.62 8.61 5.80
N ALA A 82 -1.26 9.90 5.76
CA ALA A 82 -0.78 10.55 4.55
C ALA A 82 0.52 9.92 4.05
N VAL A 83 1.47 9.64 4.93
CA VAL A 83 2.71 8.93 4.55
C VAL A 83 2.37 7.53 4.03
N SER A 84 1.52 6.78 4.73
CA SER A 84 1.14 5.41 4.33
C SER A 84 0.43 5.37 2.97
N ASN A 85 -0.56 6.24 2.76
CA ASN A 85 -1.27 6.40 1.48
C ASN A 85 -0.32 6.90 0.39
N GLY A 86 0.61 7.81 0.72
CA GLY A 86 1.62 8.32 -0.18
C GLY A 86 2.59 7.24 -0.66
N VAL A 87 3.07 6.37 0.23
CA VAL A 87 3.91 5.22 -0.11
C VAL A 87 3.13 4.21 -0.96
N GLY A 88 1.89 3.87 -0.57
CA GLY A 88 1.05 2.95 -1.34
C GLY A 88 0.76 3.47 -2.76
N LEU A 89 0.45 4.76 -2.90
CA LEU A 89 0.25 5.40 -4.20
C LEU A 89 1.55 5.40 -5.03
N ALA A 90 2.69 5.71 -4.42
CA ALA A 90 3.99 5.66 -5.09
C ALA A 90 4.31 4.24 -5.57
N ALA A 91 4.01 3.20 -4.79
CA ALA A 91 4.19 1.81 -5.17
C ALA A 91 3.33 1.43 -6.39
N VAL A 92 2.05 1.81 -6.41
CA VAL A 92 1.18 1.60 -7.58
C VAL A 92 1.73 2.28 -8.83
N ILE A 93 2.18 3.53 -8.70
CA ILE A 93 2.78 4.26 -9.83
C ILE A 93 4.08 3.56 -10.28
N ALA A 94 4.94 3.16 -9.34
CA ALA A 94 6.18 2.45 -9.63
C ALA A 94 5.92 1.13 -10.37
N HIS A 95 4.87 0.39 -10.01
CA HIS A 95 4.46 -0.81 -10.73
C HIS A 95 4.05 -0.49 -12.17
N LEU A 96 3.08 0.41 -12.32
CA LEU A 96 2.56 0.82 -13.64
C LEU A 96 3.64 1.43 -14.52
N ARG A 97 4.68 2.05 -13.94
CA ARG A 97 5.76 2.73 -14.67
C ARG A 97 6.96 1.82 -14.96
N GLY A 98 7.31 0.95 -14.02
CA GLY A 98 8.53 0.14 -14.03
C GLY A 98 8.41 -1.21 -14.72
N TRP A 99 7.20 -1.68 -15.02
CA TRP A 99 6.96 -2.99 -15.64
C TRP A 99 6.29 -2.91 -17.03
N PRO A 100 6.42 -3.96 -17.87
CA PRO A 100 5.82 -4.00 -19.19
C PRO A 100 4.30 -3.78 -19.16
N ARG A 101 3.84 -2.85 -19.98
CA ARG A 101 2.43 -2.41 -20.01
C ARG A 101 1.90 -2.27 -21.42
N ARG A 102 0.58 -2.41 -21.55
CA ARG A 102 -0.20 -1.95 -22.70
C ARG A 102 -1.08 -0.78 -22.29
N ARG A 103 -1.77 -0.14 -23.23
CA ARG A 103 -2.84 0.81 -22.93
C ARG A 103 -4.19 0.11 -23.05
N THR A 104 -5.11 0.40 -22.13
CA THR A 104 -6.53 0.02 -22.30
C THR A 104 -7.18 0.89 -23.37
N ARG A 105 -8.45 0.58 -23.73
CA ARG A 105 -9.26 1.44 -24.61
C ARG A 105 -9.43 2.87 -24.06
N LEU A 106 -9.32 3.05 -22.74
CA LEU A 106 -9.37 4.34 -22.06
C LEU A 106 -7.99 4.99 -21.91
N GLY A 107 -6.95 4.45 -22.55
CA GLY A 107 -5.58 4.99 -22.50
C GLY A 107 -4.82 4.68 -21.20
N LEU A 108 -5.45 4.00 -20.23
CA LEU A 108 -4.84 3.70 -18.94
C LEU A 108 -3.73 2.62 -19.05
N PRO A 109 -2.62 2.75 -18.32
CA PRO A 109 -1.59 1.71 -18.23
C PRO A 109 -2.15 0.37 -17.75
N TRP A 110 -1.86 -0.73 -18.44
CA TRP A 110 -2.29 -2.05 -18.01
C TRP A 110 -1.12 -3.00 -18.06
N LEU A 111 -0.73 -3.53 -16.90
CA LEU A 111 0.41 -4.42 -16.81
C LEU A 111 0.16 -5.69 -17.63
N ARG A 112 1.19 -6.10 -18.39
CA ARG A 112 1.21 -7.36 -19.14
C ARG A 112 1.83 -8.47 -18.32
N GLU A 113 2.79 -8.11 -17.49
CA GLU A 113 3.47 -8.95 -16.52
C GLU A 113 4.07 -8.03 -15.45
N CYS A 114 4.42 -8.58 -14.30
CA CYS A 114 5.01 -7.82 -13.20
C CYS A 114 5.70 -8.77 -12.22
N GLU A 115 6.98 -8.58 -11.93
CA GLU A 115 7.69 -9.31 -10.86
C GLU A 115 7.58 -10.85 -10.95
N GLY A 116 7.41 -11.38 -12.17
CA GLY A 116 7.19 -12.80 -12.44
C GLY A 116 5.74 -13.27 -12.37
N LEU A 117 4.79 -12.38 -12.09
CA LEU A 117 3.38 -12.60 -12.39
C LEU A 117 3.17 -12.55 -13.90
N GLY A 118 2.69 -13.67 -14.45
CA GLY A 118 2.42 -13.78 -15.89
C GLY A 118 1.12 -13.10 -16.33
N PRO A 119 0.89 -13.00 -17.65
CA PRO A 119 -0.29 -12.34 -18.24
C PRO A 119 -1.64 -12.87 -17.74
N GLU A 120 -1.71 -14.15 -17.37
CA GLU A 120 -2.91 -14.81 -16.86
C GLU A 120 -3.38 -14.27 -15.51
N LEU A 121 -2.48 -13.69 -14.72
CA LEU A 121 -2.80 -13.10 -13.41
C LEU A 121 -3.13 -11.61 -13.50
N MET A 122 -2.73 -10.94 -14.59
CA MET A 122 -2.90 -9.50 -14.75
C MET A 122 -4.37 -9.04 -14.73
N ARG A 123 -5.32 -9.91 -15.09
CA ARG A 123 -6.75 -9.60 -15.00
C ARG A 123 -7.26 -9.41 -13.57
N TYR A 124 -6.58 -10.01 -12.58
CA TYR A 124 -6.88 -9.86 -11.16
C TYR A 124 -5.99 -8.80 -10.52
N TYR A 125 -4.72 -8.78 -10.92
CA TYR A 125 -3.71 -7.93 -10.30
C TYR A 125 -3.88 -6.44 -10.64
N ASN A 126 -4.19 -6.08 -11.89
CA ASN A 126 -4.42 -4.68 -12.25
C ASN A 126 -5.59 -4.05 -11.46
N PRO A 127 -6.77 -4.69 -11.30
CA PRO A 127 -7.81 -4.18 -10.42
C PRO A 127 -7.36 -3.90 -8.99
N ILE A 128 -6.54 -4.78 -8.39
CA ILE A 128 -5.99 -4.55 -7.04
C ILE A 128 -5.18 -3.25 -7.01
N LEU A 129 -4.30 -3.02 -7.99
CA LEU A 129 -3.51 -1.79 -8.09
C LEU A 129 -4.37 -0.55 -8.32
N TYR A 130 -5.38 -0.63 -9.20
CA TYR A 130 -6.23 0.51 -9.53
C TYR A 130 -7.13 0.92 -8.37
N VAL A 131 -7.75 -0.06 -7.69
CA VAL A 131 -8.60 0.22 -6.53
C VAL A 131 -7.76 0.76 -5.38
N SER A 132 -6.60 0.16 -5.11
CA SER A 132 -5.71 0.63 -4.03
C SER A 132 -5.16 2.03 -4.31
N GLY A 133 -4.69 2.29 -5.52
CA GLY A 133 -4.15 3.59 -5.94
C GLY A 133 -5.21 4.69 -5.94
N ALA A 134 -6.41 4.41 -6.47
CA ALA A 134 -7.51 5.37 -6.45
C ALA A 134 -7.96 5.69 -5.02
N ALA A 135 -8.04 4.69 -4.14
CA ALA A 135 -8.35 4.90 -2.73
C ALA A 135 -7.27 5.70 -2.01
N ALA A 136 -5.97 5.40 -2.26
CA ALA A 136 -4.86 6.13 -1.66
C ALA A 136 -4.85 7.60 -2.11
N LEU A 137 -5.05 7.88 -3.40
CA LEU A 137 -5.17 9.23 -3.92
C LEU A 137 -6.39 9.95 -3.32
N GLY A 138 -7.54 9.29 -3.27
CA GLY A 138 -8.74 9.84 -2.65
C GLY A 138 -8.54 10.17 -1.17
N ALA A 139 -7.86 9.29 -0.43
CA ALA A 139 -7.54 9.50 0.99
C ALA A 139 -6.63 10.71 1.20
N LEU A 140 -5.58 10.86 0.39
CA LEU A 140 -4.70 12.03 0.43
C LEU A 140 -5.47 13.33 0.16
N LEU A 141 -6.40 13.31 -0.79
CA LEU A 141 -7.18 14.50 -1.18
C LEU A 141 -8.33 14.82 -0.22
N ARG A 142 -8.89 13.82 0.47
CA ARG A 142 -10.16 13.97 1.20
C ARG A 142 -10.06 13.70 2.70
N GLU A 143 -9.21 12.77 3.12
CA GLU A 143 -9.18 12.25 4.50
C GLU A 143 -7.98 12.76 5.31
N ASN A 144 -6.83 13.00 4.69
CA ASN A 144 -5.60 13.39 5.40
C ASN A 144 -5.39 14.91 5.45
N ARG A 145 -6.46 15.67 5.72
CA ARG A 145 -6.46 17.14 5.57
C ARG A 145 -5.57 17.87 6.58
N SER A 146 -5.30 17.26 7.73
CA SER A 146 -4.44 17.85 8.76
C SER A 146 -2.96 17.53 8.54
N ALA A 147 -2.62 16.73 7.51
CA ALA A 147 -1.25 16.40 7.20
C ALA A 147 -0.52 17.58 6.51
N PRO A 148 0.81 17.71 6.69
CA PRO A 148 1.58 18.73 5.99
C PRO A 148 1.49 18.58 4.47
N ARG A 149 1.37 19.71 3.75
CA ARG A 149 1.19 19.74 2.28
C ARG A 149 2.36 19.17 1.48
N TYR A 150 3.54 19.04 2.08
CA TYR A 150 4.69 18.41 1.44
C TYR A 150 4.62 16.88 1.43
N VAL A 151 3.76 16.26 2.25
CA VAL A 151 3.67 14.79 2.31
C VAL A 151 3.25 14.18 0.97
N PRO A 152 2.25 14.72 0.24
CA PRO A 152 1.98 14.30 -1.13
C PRO A 152 3.16 14.48 -2.11
N LEU A 153 4.06 15.43 -1.88
CA LEU A 153 5.26 15.62 -2.72
C LEU A 153 6.29 14.51 -2.49
N LEU A 154 6.35 13.94 -1.28
CA LEU A 154 7.21 12.78 -0.99
C LEU A 154 6.85 11.59 -1.88
N THR A 155 5.56 11.41 -2.22
CA THR A 155 5.12 10.37 -3.17
C THR A 155 5.87 10.47 -4.50
N LEU A 156 6.11 11.68 -5.02
CA LEU A 156 6.78 11.86 -6.31
C LEU A 156 8.25 11.42 -6.27
N GLY A 157 8.97 11.77 -5.20
CA GLY A 157 10.35 11.34 -5.00
C GLY A 157 10.49 9.83 -4.73
N LEU A 158 9.47 9.21 -4.14
CA LEU A 158 9.46 7.78 -3.85
C LEU A 158 9.28 6.91 -5.10
N VAL A 159 8.63 7.38 -6.16
CA VAL A 159 8.40 6.59 -7.38
C VAL A 159 9.70 6.02 -7.99
N PRO A 160 10.72 6.84 -8.35
CA PRO A 160 11.93 6.30 -8.95
C PRO A 160 12.68 5.37 -7.99
N LEU A 161 12.70 5.68 -6.69
CA LEU A 161 13.30 4.82 -5.69
C LEU A 161 12.61 3.45 -5.65
N LEU A 162 11.28 3.43 -5.63
CA LEU A 162 10.50 2.20 -5.60
C LEU A 162 10.68 1.36 -6.87
N ILE A 163 10.81 2.00 -8.04
CA ILE A 163 11.15 1.29 -9.28
C ILE A 163 12.50 0.58 -9.14
N VAL A 164 13.53 1.25 -8.60
CA VAL A 164 14.83 0.61 -8.41
C VAL A 164 14.75 -0.53 -7.39
N THR A 165 14.08 -0.31 -6.25
CA THR A 165 14.00 -1.33 -5.20
C THR A 165 13.20 -2.55 -5.62
N GLN A 166 12.11 -2.38 -6.36
CA GLN A 166 11.27 -3.49 -6.80
C GLN A 166 12.03 -4.38 -7.82
N HIS A 167 12.81 -3.76 -8.72
CA HIS A 167 13.66 -4.49 -9.67
C HIS A 167 14.82 -5.21 -8.97
N ALA A 168 15.45 -4.57 -7.98
CA ALA A 168 16.50 -5.20 -7.19
C ALA A 168 15.97 -6.38 -6.37
N GLU A 169 14.81 -6.23 -5.75
CA GLU A 169 14.15 -7.31 -5.00
C GLU A 169 13.76 -8.46 -5.94
N HIS A 170 13.15 -8.17 -7.09
CA HIS A 170 12.81 -9.18 -8.09
C HIS A 170 14.05 -9.96 -8.54
N TRP A 171 15.16 -9.28 -8.82
CA TRP A 171 16.41 -9.93 -9.21
C TRP A 171 16.93 -10.88 -8.12
N ARG A 172 16.96 -10.42 -6.86
CA ARG A 172 17.38 -11.27 -5.72
C ARG A 172 16.47 -12.47 -5.54
N LEU A 173 15.15 -12.28 -5.62
CA LEU A 173 14.17 -13.35 -5.50
C LEU A 173 14.31 -14.37 -6.64
N ARG A 174 14.59 -13.92 -7.87
CA ARG A 174 14.86 -14.81 -8.99
C ARG A 174 16.10 -15.65 -8.72
N GLU A 175 17.21 -15.06 -8.34
CA GLU A 175 18.44 -15.78 -8.01
C GLU A 175 18.20 -16.80 -6.87
N MET A 176 17.50 -16.39 -5.82
CA MET A 176 17.11 -17.29 -4.73
C MET A 176 16.22 -18.43 -5.20
N SER A 177 15.33 -18.20 -6.15
CA SER A 177 14.43 -19.24 -6.67
C SER A 177 15.19 -20.38 -7.36
N HIS A 178 16.32 -20.08 -8.01
CA HIS A 178 17.17 -21.11 -8.63
C HIS A 178 17.99 -21.88 -7.58
N ARG A 179 18.48 -21.22 -6.53
CA ARG A 179 19.31 -21.85 -5.48
C ARG A 179 18.51 -22.58 -4.41
N ARG A 180 17.35 -22.03 -4.03
CA ARG A 180 16.51 -22.46 -2.89
C ARG A 180 15.03 -22.31 -3.28
N PRO A 181 14.52 -23.19 -4.16
CA PRO A 181 13.13 -23.14 -4.59
C PRO A 181 12.19 -23.44 -3.41
N GLY A 182 11.16 -22.62 -3.29
CA GLY A 182 10.08 -22.82 -2.33
C GLY A 182 8.73 -22.48 -2.97
N TRP A 183 7.63 -22.85 -2.31
CA TRP A 183 6.28 -22.55 -2.80
C TRP A 183 6.06 -21.04 -3.04
N TRP A 184 6.78 -20.20 -2.30
CA TRP A 184 6.68 -18.75 -2.26
C TRP A 184 7.47 -18.04 -3.37
N ASN A 185 8.42 -18.70 -4.06
CA ASN A 185 9.22 -18.10 -5.16
C ASN A 185 9.30 -19.00 -6.42
N ARG A 186 8.64 -20.16 -6.43
CA ARG A 186 8.69 -21.16 -7.51
C ARG A 186 8.37 -20.63 -8.91
N ARG A 187 7.56 -19.58 -9.02
CA ARG A 187 7.11 -19.05 -10.31
C ARG A 187 8.23 -18.31 -11.04
N LEU A 188 9.19 -17.75 -10.31
CA LEU A 188 10.33 -17.01 -10.86
C LEU A 188 11.28 -17.90 -11.68
N ARG A 189 11.26 -19.21 -11.45
CA ARG A 189 12.06 -20.18 -12.22
C ARG A 189 11.53 -20.46 -13.63
N ARG A 190 10.28 -20.08 -13.92
CA ARG A 190 9.61 -20.40 -15.20
C ARG A 190 9.69 -19.26 -16.22
N LEU A 191 10.54 -18.27 -15.93
CA LEU A 191 10.70 -17.06 -16.74
C LEU A 191 11.95 -17.14 -17.65
N ASP A 192 12.47 -18.35 -17.86
CA ASP A 192 13.55 -18.65 -18.81
C ASP A 192 12.98 -19.03 -20.17
#